data_AF-A0A6C0I0G9-F1
#
_entry.id   AF-A0A6C0I0G9-F1
#
_cell.length_a   1.000
_cell.length_b   1.000
_cell.length_c   1.000
_cell.angle_alpha   90.00
_cell.angle_beta   90.00
_cell.angle_gamma   90.00
#
_symmetry.space_group_name_H-M   'P 1'
#
loop_
_entity.id
_entity.type
_entity.pdbx_description
1 polymer ?
#
loop_
_entity_poly.entity_id
_entity_poly.type
_entity_poly.pdbx_seq_one_letter_code
_entity_poly.pdbx_strand_id
1 'polypeptide(L)'
;MILYCNNIIDLNILLKNKYRKKTMNTANRDTADNNTVDRDKERLKKCIIANVALLTLITIVIMLFGDKSSPYLQTGPSPTLQILGIKLDNWLKYWCFQAFVAVVVITDVIIKEIADPVLGFRIYNPTEKTIYGFTRFELQFFANAMWMISSLKSVLMVVVTISQIDIAILKVIYGEITSFYTIRLLVNEKHFPLEDDIELQIYDIESQKYAVVASSEEM
;
A
#
# COMPACT_ATOMS: atom_id res chain seq x y z
N MET A 1 24.54 18.73 60.45
CA MET A 1 25.13 17.68 59.59
C MET A 1 24.18 16.51 59.33
N ILE A 2 23.49 15.98 60.34
CA ILE A 2 22.56 14.84 60.21
C ILE A 2 21.33 15.15 59.30
N LEU A 3 20.85 16.40 59.29
CA LEU A 3 19.72 16.83 58.42
C LEU A 3 20.04 16.83 56.91
N TYR A 4 21.31 16.97 56.52
CA TYR A 4 21.70 16.99 55.11
C TYR A 4 21.77 15.58 54.51
N CYS A 5 22.11 14.57 55.31
CA CYS A 5 22.17 13.17 54.84
C CYS A 5 20.79 12.57 54.57
N ASN A 6 19.76 12.90 55.37
CA ASN A 6 18.41 12.36 55.16
C ASN A 6 17.79 12.86 53.85
N ASN A 7 18.04 14.12 53.47
CA ASN A 7 17.50 14.72 52.24
C ASN A 7 18.09 14.10 50.96
N ILE A 8 19.35 13.66 51.01
CA ILE A 8 20.03 13.02 49.87
C ILE A 8 19.51 11.59 49.64
N ILE A 9 19.18 10.87 50.71
CA ILE A 9 18.62 9.50 50.64
C ILE A 9 17.22 9.54 50.00
N ASP A 10 16.38 10.48 50.41
CA ASP A 10 15.03 10.63 49.84
C ASP A 10 15.06 11.03 48.37
N LEU A 11 15.99 11.89 47.96
CA LEU A 11 16.15 12.28 46.56
C LEU A 11 16.58 11.10 45.67
N ASN A 12 17.50 10.26 46.14
CA ASN A 12 17.92 9.05 45.41
C ASN A 12 16.79 8.03 45.27
N ILE A 13 15.95 7.88 46.29
CA ILE A 13 14.78 6.99 46.25
C ILE A 13 13.75 7.52 45.25
N LEU A 14 13.50 8.83 45.23
CA LEU A 14 12.57 9.45 44.27
C LEU A 14 13.06 9.34 42.82
N LEU A 15 14.34 9.58 42.56
CA LEU A 15 14.93 9.41 41.23
C LEU A 15 14.86 7.95 40.79
N LYS A 16 15.24 7.01 41.65
CA LYS A 16 15.16 5.57 41.34
C LYS A 16 13.72 5.13 41.05
N ASN A 17 12.74 5.64 41.79
CA ASN A 17 11.33 5.35 41.54
C ASN A 17 10.81 5.98 40.23
N LYS A 18 11.24 7.21 39.91
CA LYS A 18 10.88 7.88 38.66
C LYS A 18 11.47 7.15 37.44
N TYR A 19 12.73 6.73 37.52
CA TYR A 19 13.38 5.91 36.51
C TYR A 19 12.68 4.55 36.35
N ARG A 20 12.41 3.85 37.45
CA ARG A 20 11.71 2.55 37.45
C ARG A 20 10.30 2.64 36.85
N LYS A 21 9.57 3.73 37.12
CA LYS A 21 8.24 3.97 36.56
C LYS A 21 8.29 4.30 35.06
N LYS A 22 9.35 4.99 34.60
CA LYS A 22 9.60 5.24 33.17
C LYS A 22 9.89 3.93 32.44
N THR A 23 10.80 3.08 32.93
CA THR A 23 11.10 1.78 32.31
C THR A 23 9.91 0.81 32.31
N MET A 24 9.09 0.79 33.37
CA MET A 24 7.84 0.00 33.37
C MET A 24 6.83 0.49 32.32
N ASN A 25 6.73 1.79 32.10
CA ASN A 25 5.83 2.35 31.09
C ASN A 25 6.33 2.11 29.66
N THR A 26 7.65 2.11 29.42
CA THR A 26 8.24 1.77 28.12
C THR A 26 8.01 0.29 27.81
N ALA A 27 8.36 -0.62 28.73
CA ALA A 27 8.14 -2.06 28.53
C ALA A 27 6.66 -2.42 28.29
N ASN A 28 5.72 -1.76 28.99
CA ASN A 28 4.28 -1.94 28.74
C ASN A 28 3.83 -1.39 27.38
N ARG A 29 4.46 -0.31 26.88
CA ARG A 29 4.20 0.21 25.53
C ARG A 29 4.73 -0.72 24.46
N ASP A 30 5.97 -1.20 24.60
CA ASP A 30 6.59 -2.10 23.63
C ASP A 30 5.82 -3.43 23.56
N THR A 31 5.37 -3.94 24.70
CA THR A 31 4.53 -5.14 24.76
C THR A 31 3.15 -4.89 24.12
N ALA A 32 2.56 -3.71 24.30
CA ALA A 32 1.28 -3.37 23.68
C ALA A 32 1.41 -3.20 22.16
N ASP A 33 2.48 -2.57 21.68
CA ASP A 33 2.76 -2.33 20.27
C ASP A 33 3.07 -3.63 19.51
N ASN A 34 3.92 -4.50 20.08
CA ASN A 34 4.19 -5.83 19.53
C ASN A 34 2.92 -6.68 19.43
N ASN A 35 2.05 -6.64 20.46
CA ASN A 35 0.76 -7.31 20.45
C ASN A 35 -0.24 -6.73 19.42
N THR A 36 -0.09 -5.46 19.01
CA THR A 36 -0.89 -4.89 17.92
C THR A 36 -0.36 -5.28 16.55
N VAL A 37 0.96 -5.20 16.35
CA VAL A 37 1.62 -5.59 15.09
C VAL A 37 1.35 -7.05 14.75
N ASP A 38 1.51 -7.97 15.71
CA ASP A 38 1.28 -9.39 15.46
C ASP A 38 -0.19 -9.71 15.19
N ARG A 39 -1.11 -8.98 15.84
CA ARG A 39 -2.55 -9.10 15.57
C ARG A 39 -2.90 -8.63 14.16
N ASP A 40 -2.29 -7.57 13.68
CA ASP A 40 -2.54 -7.04 12.34
C ASP A 40 -1.95 -7.96 11.26
N LYS A 41 -0.77 -8.56 11.50
CA LYS A 41 -0.25 -9.65 10.65
C LYS A 41 -1.22 -10.83 10.57
N GLU A 42 -1.77 -11.27 11.70
CA GLU A 42 -2.73 -12.38 11.74
C GLU A 42 -4.06 -12.05 11.04
N ARG A 43 -4.56 -10.81 11.19
CA ARG A 43 -5.74 -10.33 10.45
C ARG A 43 -5.50 -10.34 8.94
N LEU A 44 -4.33 -9.88 8.51
CA LEU A 44 -3.95 -9.86 7.10
C LEU A 44 -3.86 -11.27 6.51
N LYS A 45 -3.21 -12.21 7.22
CA LYS A 45 -3.15 -13.62 6.79
C LYS A 45 -4.54 -14.23 6.61
N LYS A 46 -5.43 -14.02 7.58
CA LYS A 46 -6.82 -14.52 7.50
C LYS A 46 -7.57 -13.93 6.30
N CYS A 47 -7.38 -12.65 6.01
CA CYS A 47 -7.96 -11.99 4.84
C CYS A 47 -7.45 -12.60 3.53
N ILE A 48 -6.15 -12.86 3.42
CA ILE A 48 -5.54 -13.50 2.24
C ILE A 48 -6.14 -14.90 2.02
N ILE A 49 -6.20 -15.73 3.07
CA ILE A 49 -6.76 -17.08 2.99
C ILE A 49 -8.23 -17.03 2.56
N ALA A 50 -9.02 -16.12 3.15
CA ALA A 50 -10.43 -15.95 2.79
C ALA A 50 -10.60 -15.55 1.32
N ASN A 51 -9.75 -14.66 0.79
CA ASN A 51 -9.79 -14.26 -0.61
C ASN A 51 -9.42 -15.41 -1.56
N VAL A 52 -8.42 -16.23 -1.22
CA VAL A 52 -8.06 -17.42 -2.01
C VAL A 52 -9.20 -18.44 -2.01
N ALA A 53 -9.84 -18.67 -0.86
CA ALA A 53 -10.99 -19.56 -0.76
C ALA A 53 -12.18 -19.07 -1.61
N LEU A 54 -12.46 -17.76 -1.58
CA LEU A 54 -13.50 -17.13 -2.39
C LEU A 54 -13.20 -17.26 -3.89
N LEU A 55 -11.97 -16.98 -4.31
CA LEU A 55 -11.55 -17.15 -5.71
C LEU A 55 -11.77 -18.60 -6.17
N THR A 56 -11.33 -19.55 -5.35
CA THR A 56 -11.51 -20.99 -5.63
C THR A 56 -12.98 -21.35 -5.78
N LEU A 57 -13.85 -20.85 -4.91
CA LEU A 57 -15.30 -21.06 -4.99
C LEU A 57 -15.88 -20.51 -6.29
N ILE A 58 -15.53 -19.28 -6.68
CA ILE A 58 -15.98 -18.65 -7.93
C ILE A 58 -15.53 -19.48 -9.14
N THR A 59 -14.27 -19.91 -9.16
CA THR A 59 -13.74 -20.76 -10.24
C THR A 59 -14.50 -22.08 -10.36
N ILE A 60 -14.80 -22.75 -9.24
CA ILE A 60 -15.59 -23.99 -9.23
C ILE A 60 -16.98 -23.74 -9.82
N VAL A 61 -17.66 -22.67 -9.42
CA VAL A 61 -19.00 -22.32 -9.96
C VAL A 61 -18.92 -22.10 -11.48
N ILE A 62 -17.93 -21.36 -11.97
CA ILE A 62 -17.74 -21.13 -13.42
C ILE A 62 -17.48 -22.46 -14.15
N MET A 63 -16.69 -23.36 -13.57
CA MET A 63 -16.43 -24.68 -14.18
C MET A 63 -17.66 -25.59 -14.17
N LEU A 64 -18.51 -25.51 -13.14
CA LEU A 64 -19.72 -26.33 -13.02
C LEU A 64 -20.85 -25.86 -13.95
N PHE A 65 -21.02 -24.56 -14.11
CA PHE A 65 -22.10 -23.96 -14.91
C PHE A 65 -21.66 -23.46 -16.29
N GLY A 66 -20.37 -23.57 -16.62
CA GLY A 66 -19.80 -23.07 -17.87
C GLY A 66 -20.18 -23.93 -19.07
N ASP A 67 -20.77 -23.29 -20.08
CA ASP A 67 -21.02 -23.93 -21.37
C ASP A 67 -19.72 -23.99 -22.20
N LYS A 68 -19.34 -25.20 -22.62
CA LYS A 68 -18.16 -25.46 -23.45
C LYS A 68 -18.28 -24.87 -24.86
N SER A 69 -19.48 -24.57 -25.31
CA SER A 69 -19.73 -23.94 -26.62
C SER A 69 -19.59 -22.41 -26.59
N SER A 70 -19.40 -21.82 -25.40
CA SER A 70 -19.34 -20.37 -25.27
C SER A 70 -18.12 -19.78 -26.01
N PRO A 71 -18.31 -18.72 -26.82
CA PRO A 71 -17.20 -18.03 -27.48
C PRO A 71 -16.19 -17.44 -26.48
N TYR A 72 -16.65 -17.10 -25.28
CA TYR A 72 -15.84 -16.47 -24.24
C TYR A 72 -14.75 -17.40 -23.66
N LEU A 73 -15.05 -18.70 -23.52
CA LEU A 73 -14.12 -19.68 -22.94
C LEU A 73 -13.10 -20.23 -23.96
N GLN A 74 -13.12 -19.74 -25.20
CA GLN A 74 -12.11 -20.09 -26.20
C GLN A 74 -10.76 -19.46 -25.85
N THR A 75 -9.68 -20.00 -26.40
CA THR A 75 -8.32 -19.45 -26.22
C THR A 75 -7.67 -19.20 -27.59
N GLY A 76 -6.91 -18.12 -27.68
CA GLY A 76 -6.22 -17.71 -28.91
C GLY A 76 -7.11 -17.00 -29.93
N PRO A 77 -6.58 -16.71 -31.13
CA PRO A 77 -7.31 -16.04 -32.18
C PRO A 77 -8.48 -16.90 -32.68
N SER A 78 -9.61 -16.25 -32.96
CA SER A 78 -10.82 -16.91 -33.44
C SER A 78 -11.53 -16.02 -34.47
N PRO A 79 -12.16 -16.59 -35.51
CA PRO A 79 -12.94 -15.81 -36.48
C PRO A 79 -14.09 -15.01 -35.85
N THR A 80 -14.58 -15.46 -34.69
CA THR A 80 -15.65 -14.81 -33.92
C THR A 80 -15.13 -13.77 -32.92
N LEU A 81 -13.82 -13.71 -32.68
CA LEU A 81 -13.21 -12.77 -31.75
C LEU A 81 -13.15 -11.39 -32.40
N GLN A 82 -14.03 -10.49 -31.95
CA GLN A 82 -14.08 -9.11 -32.39
C GLN A 82 -14.04 -8.17 -31.20
N ILE A 83 -13.07 -7.25 -31.20
CA ILE A 83 -12.87 -6.26 -30.14
C ILE A 83 -12.97 -4.89 -30.75
N LEU A 84 -13.96 -4.09 -30.32
CA LEU A 84 -14.18 -2.71 -30.78
C LEU A 84 -14.17 -2.57 -32.31
N GLY A 85 -14.78 -3.53 -33.02
CA GLY A 85 -14.86 -3.54 -34.48
C GLY A 85 -13.71 -4.27 -35.18
N ILE A 86 -12.61 -4.58 -34.48
CA ILE A 86 -11.43 -5.24 -35.05
C ILE A 86 -11.54 -6.76 -34.89
N LYS A 87 -11.44 -7.50 -36.00
CA LYS A 87 -11.40 -8.98 -35.97
C LYS A 87 -9.98 -9.47 -35.68
N LEU A 88 -9.84 -10.29 -34.66
CA LEU A 88 -8.60 -10.94 -34.23
C LEU A 88 -8.56 -12.39 -34.71
N ASP A 89 -8.54 -12.55 -36.03
CA ASP A 89 -8.64 -13.83 -36.74
C ASP A 89 -7.29 -14.54 -36.94
N ASN A 90 -6.18 -13.87 -36.64
CA ASN A 90 -4.84 -14.43 -36.84
C ASN A 90 -3.92 -14.16 -35.64
N TRP A 91 -2.90 -15.01 -35.50
CA TRP A 91 -1.95 -14.95 -34.39
C TRP A 91 -1.15 -13.65 -34.35
N LEU A 92 -0.84 -13.05 -35.50
CA LEU A 92 -0.08 -11.79 -35.54
C LEU A 92 -0.88 -10.63 -34.95
N LYS A 93 -2.13 -10.44 -35.39
CA LYS A 93 -3.07 -9.45 -34.85
C LYS A 93 -3.31 -9.70 -33.37
N TYR A 94 -3.45 -10.97 -32.97
CA TYR A 94 -3.64 -11.35 -31.58
C TYR A 94 -2.42 -10.95 -30.72
N TRP A 95 -1.20 -11.29 -31.12
CA TRP A 95 0.01 -10.91 -30.38
C TRP A 95 0.24 -9.40 -30.34
N CYS A 96 0.02 -8.70 -31.45
CA CYS A 96 0.06 -7.23 -31.47
C CYS A 96 -0.96 -6.63 -30.50
N PHE A 97 -2.17 -7.18 -30.46
CA PHE A 97 -3.21 -6.77 -29.53
C PHE A 97 -2.82 -7.07 -28.06
N GLN A 98 -2.26 -8.25 -27.79
CA GLN A 98 -1.78 -8.62 -26.47
C GLN A 98 -0.64 -7.72 -25.99
N ALA A 99 0.31 -7.37 -26.87
CA ALA A 99 1.36 -6.42 -26.56
C ALA A 99 0.78 -5.03 -26.22
N PHE A 100 -0.23 -4.57 -26.97
CA PHE A 100 -0.95 -3.34 -26.65
C PHE A 100 -1.62 -3.41 -25.28
N VAL A 101 -2.34 -4.50 -24.97
CA VAL A 101 -2.96 -4.71 -23.66
C VAL A 101 -1.91 -4.70 -22.54
N ALA A 102 -0.78 -5.37 -22.75
CA ALA A 102 0.31 -5.40 -21.77
C ALA A 102 0.83 -3.98 -21.49
N VAL A 103 1.13 -3.18 -22.51
CA VAL A 103 1.61 -1.80 -22.35
C VAL A 103 0.59 -0.95 -21.60
N VAL A 104 -0.70 -1.05 -21.95
CA VAL A 104 -1.77 -0.30 -21.28
C VAL A 104 -1.86 -0.68 -19.80
N VAL A 105 -1.81 -1.98 -19.48
CA VAL A 105 -1.90 -2.48 -18.10
C VAL A 105 -0.68 -2.09 -17.29
N ILE A 106 0.53 -2.30 -17.81
CA ILE A 106 1.78 -1.93 -17.13
C ILE A 106 1.77 -0.44 -16.78
N THR A 107 1.42 0.40 -17.75
CA THR A 107 1.34 1.85 -17.56
C THR A 107 0.28 2.23 -16.53
N ASP A 108 -0.89 1.57 -16.55
CA ASP A 108 -1.95 1.79 -15.57
C ASP A 108 -1.51 1.47 -14.14
N VAL A 109 -0.86 0.32 -13.94
CA VAL A 109 -0.37 -0.10 -12.62
C VAL A 109 0.65 0.89 -12.08
N ILE A 110 1.63 1.29 -12.90
CA ILE A 110 2.65 2.28 -12.49
C ILE A 110 2.00 3.61 -12.09
N ILE A 111 1.06 4.11 -12.91
CA ILE A 111 0.35 5.36 -12.60
C ILE A 111 -0.40 5.23 -11.28
N LYS A 112 -1.15 4.15 -11.07
CA LYS A 112 -1.95 3.95 -9.85
C LYS A 112 -1.07 3.83 -8.61
N GLU A 113 0.02 3.08 -8.68
CA GLU A 113 0.88 2.88 -7.52
C GLU A 113 1.71 4.11 -7.13
N ILE A 114 1.93 5.05 -8.06
CA ILE A 114 2.68 6.28 -7.80
C ILE A 114 1.76 7.47 -7.58
N ALA A 115 0.85 7.75 -8.52
CA ALA A 115 0.02 8.95 -8.53
C ALA A 115 -1.12 8.89 -7.49
N ASP A 116 -1.77 7.74 -7.31
CA ASP A 116 -2.91 7.64 -6.39
C ASP A 116 -2.48 7.92 -4.94
N PRO A 117 -1.36 7.39 -4.41
CA PRO A 117 -0.89 7.76 -3.08
C PRO A 117 -0.53 9.24 -2.96
N VAL A 118 0.14 9.82 -3.96
CA VAL A 118 0.55 11.24 -3.93
C VAL A 118 -0.66 12.16 -3.85
N LEU A 119 -1.69 11.91 -4.67
CA LEU A 119 -2.92 12.71 -4.66
C LEU A 119 -3.78 12.36 -3.43
N GLY A 120 -3.90 11.08 -3.10
CA GLY A 120 -4.72 10.56 -2.00
C GLY A 120 -4.27 11.09 -0.65
N PHE A 121 -2.97 11.03 -0.34
CA PHE A 121 -2.44 11.56 0.92
C PHE A 121 -2.56 13.08 0.99
N ARG A 122 -2.42 13.81 -0.12
CA ARG A 122 -2.59 15.28 -0.10
C ARG A 122 -4.04 15.72 0.08
N ILE A 123 -5.00 14.98 -0.47
CA ILE A 123 -6.42 15.37 -0.47
C ILE A 123 -7.15 14.85 0.76
N TYR A 124 -6.88 13.61 1.19
CA TYR A 124 -7.66 12.92 2.21
C TYR A 124 -6.98 12.83 3.58
N ASN A 125 -5.75 13.30 3.75
CA ASN A 125 -5.10 13.29 5.06
C ASN A 125 -5.80 14.29 6.02
N PRO A 126 -6.51 13.81 7.06
CA PRO A 126 -7.23 14.71 7.97
C PRO A 126 -6.30 15.48 8.92
N THR A 127 -5.03 15.05 9.03
CA THR A 127 -4.05 15.64 9.95
C THR A 127 -3.30 16.81 9.34
N GLU A 128 -3.14 16.84 8.02
CA GLU A 128 -2.45 17.91 7.29
C GLU A 128 -3.46 18.84 6.61
N LYS A 129 -3.78 19.97 7.25
CA LYS A 129 -4.69 20.99 6.71
C LYS A 129 -4.02 21.99 5.76
N THR A 130 -2.70 22.04 5.77
CA THR A 130 -1.91 22.95 4.94
C THR A 130 -1.18 22.13 3.89
N ILE A 131 -1.52 22.36 2.62
CA ILE A 131 -0.90 21.67 1.48
C ILE A 131 0.13 22.61 0.86
N TYR A 132 1.37 22.16 0.77
CA TYR A 132 2.46 22.90 0.13
C TYR A 132 2.70 22.42 -1.30
N GLY A 133 3.04 23.35 -2.20
CA GLY A 133 3.48 23.05 -3.57
C GLY A 133 2.38 22.94 -4.64
N PHE A 134 1.10 23.09 -4.28
CA PHE A 134 -0.02 23.12 -5.23
C PHE A 134 -1.03 24.18 -4.83
N THR A 135 -1.64 24.84 -5.83
CA THR A 135 -2.85 25.63 -5.61
C THR A 135 -4.07 24.71 -5.48
N ARG A 136 -5.16 25.23 -4.89
CA ARG A 136 -6.42 24.48 -4.72
C ARG A 136 -6.96 24.00 -6.06
N PHE A 137 -6.86 24.83 -7.10
CA PHE A 137 -7.37 24.51 -8.43
C PHE A 137 -6.53 23.43 -9.11
N GLU A 138 -5.20 23.55 -9.06
CA GLU A 138 -4.29 22.54 -9.63
C GLU A 138 -4.53 21.17 -9.02
N LEU A 139 -4.62 21.07 -7.69
CA LEU A 139 -4.82 19.80 -7.02
C LEU A 139 -6.17 19.16 -7.38
N GLN A 140 -7.24 19.96 -7.44
CA GLN A 140 -8.56 19.49 -7.88
C GLN A 140 -8.56 19.06 -9.35
N PHE A 141 -7.88 19.81 -10.21
CA PHE A 141 -7.78 19.50 -11.62
C PHE A 141 -7.02 18.18 -11.84
N PHE A 142 -5.84 18.02 -11.23
CA PHE A 142 -5.05 16.80 -11.35
C PHE A 142 -5.79 15.56 -10.83
N ALA A 143 -6.44 15.66 -9.67
CA ALA A 143 -7.20 14.54 -9.11
C ALA A 143 -8.38 14.15 -10.00
N ASN A 144 -9.23 15.11 -10.36
CA ASN A 144 -10.41 14.83 -11.19
C ASN A 144 -10.03 14.35 -12.59
N ALA A 145 -9.00 14.94 -13.21
CA ALA A 145 -8.53 14.51 -14.52
C ALA A 145 -7.97 13.08 -14.48
N MET A 146 -7.15 12.75 -13.47
CA MET A 146 -6.56 11.43 -13.32
C MET A 146 -7.64 10.37 -13.10
N TRP A 147 -8.59 10.59 -12.19
CA TRP A 147 -9.68 9.66 -11.92
C TRP A 147 -10.65 9.51 -13.10
N MET A 148 -10.92 10.59 -13.85
CA MET A 148 -11.73 10.53 -15.06
C MET A 148 -11.05 9.68 -16.14
N ILE A 149 -9.77 9.90 -16.40
CA ILE A 149 -8.99 9.12 -17.37
C ILE A 149 -8.93 7.64 -16.94
N SER A 150 -8.70 7.39 -15.65
CA SER A 150 -8.70 6.04 -15.07
C SER A 150 -10.04 5.33 -15.26
N SER A 151 -11.16 6.04 -15.02
CA SER A 151 -12.52 5.50 -15.21
C SER A 151 -12.80 5.19 -16.68
N LEU A 152 -12.46 6.10 -17.60
CA LEU A 152 -12.66 5.89 -19.04
C LEU A 152 -11.85 4.69 -19.56
N LYS A 153 -10.58 4.60 -19.17
CA LYS A 153 -9.73 3.45 -19.50
C LYS A 153 -10.30 2.15 -18.94
N SER A 154 -10.83 2.17 -17.72
CA SER A 154 -11.45 0.99 -17.10
C SER A 154 -12.64 0.49 -17.90
N VAL A 155 -13.52 1.38 -18.38
CA VAL A 155 -14.66 1.00 -19.24
C VAL A 155 -14.19 0.35 -20.54
N LEU A 156 -13.21 0.95 -21.22
CA LEU A 156 -12.64 0.38 -22.45
C LEU A 156 -12.01 -0.99 -22.19
N MET A 157 -11.28 -1.14 -21.09
CA MET A 157 -10.67 -2.41 -20.71
C MET A 157 -11.69 -3.47 -20.30
N VAL A 158 -12.85 -3.10 -19.76
CA VAL A 158 -13.93 -4.05 -19.50
C VAL A 158 -14.39 -4.69 -20.81
N VAL A 159 -14.63 -3.90 -21.86
CA VAL A 159 -15.00 -4.42 -23.19
C VAL A 159 -13.97 -5.41 -23.72
N VAL A 160 -12.68 -5.11 -23.53
CA VAL A 160 -11.58 -6.02 -23.88
C VAL A 160 -11.66 -7.32 -23.06
N THR A 161 -11.83 -7.24 -21.74
CA THR A 161 -11.82 -8.43 -20.88
C THR A 161 -13.04 -9.32 -21.04
N ILE A 162 -14.23 -8.78 -21.34
CA ILE A 162 -15.44 -9.59 -21.55
C ILE A 162 -15.43 -10.30 -22.91
N SER A 163 -14.51 -9.94 -23.81
CA SER A 163 -14.46 -10.52 -25.15
C SER A 163 -13.97 -11.97 -25.11
N GLN A 164 -12.99 -12.28 -24.25
CA GLN A 164 -12.43 -13.62 -24.14
C GLN A 164 -11.67 -13.82 -22.82
N ILE A 165 -11.75 -15.02 -22.24
CA ILE A 165 -11.20 -15.31 -20.92
C ILE A 165 -9.67 -15.26 -20.87
N ASP A 166 -8.99 -15.73 -21.93
CA ASP A 166 -7.53 -15.74 -22.00
C ASP A 166 -6.94 -14.33 -22.00
N ILE A 167 -7.56 -13.39 -22.72
CA ILE A 167 -7.22 -11.96 -22.69
C ILE A 167 -7.38 -11.40 -21.28
N ALA A 168 -8.48 -11.76 -20.58
CA ALA A 168 -8.70 -11.33 -19.20
C ALA A 168 -7.64 -11.89 -18.24
N ILE A 169 -7.29 -13.17 -18.36
CA ILE A 169 -6.25 -13.81 -17.54
C ILE A 169 -4.88 -13.17 -17.81
N LEU A 170 -4.50 -12.98 -19.08
CA LEU A 170 -3.23 -12.35 -19.45
C LEU A 170 -3.14 -10.92 -18.95
N LYS A 171 -4.23 -10.14 -19.05
CA LYS A 171 -4.32 -8.79 -18.47
C LYS A 171 -4.02 -8.82 -16.96
N VAL A 172 -4.60 -9.76 -16.22
CA VAL A 172 -4.32 -9.92 -14.77
C VAL A 172 -2.84 -10.25 -14.55
N ILE A 173 -2.28 -11.22 -15.29
CA ILE A 173 -0.87 -11.60 -15.18
C ILE A 173 0.06 -10.40 -15.41
N TYR A 174 -0.17 -9.60 -16.46
CA TYR A 174 0.62 -8.40 -16.72
C TYR A 174 0.53 -7.39 -15.55
N GLY A 175 -0.66 -7.24 -14.97
CA GLY A 175 -0.89 -6.38 -13.82
C GLY A 175 -0.13 -6.83 -12.59
N GLU A 176 -0.24 -8.10 -12.23
CA GLU A 176 0.41 -8.68 -11.04
C GLU A 176 1.94 -8.68 -11.16
N ILE A 177 2.49 -9.00 -12.34
CA ILE A 177 3.94 -8.92 -12.57
C ILE A 177 4.43 -7.48 -12.37
N THR A 178 3.69 -6.51 -12.90
CA THR A 178 4.05 -5.09 -12.76
C THR A 178 3.95 -4.66 -11.30
N SER A 179 2.86 -5.02 -10.62
CA SER A 179 2.63 -4.66 -9.22
C SER A 179 3.70 -5.25 -8.30
N PHE A 180 4.11 -6.49 -8.54
CA PHE A 180 5.22 -7.11 -7.81
C PHE A 180 6.52 -6.32 -7.97
N TYR A 181 6.80 -5.83 -9.19
CA TYR A 181 7.96 -5.00 -9.46
C TYR A 181 7.88 -3.63 -8.77
N THR A 182 6.75 -2.94 -8.88
CA THR A 182 6.56 -1.60 -8.32
C THR A 182 6.49 -1.61 -6.79
N ILE A 183 5.86 -2.61 -6.17
CA ILE A 183 5.91 -2.81 -4.71
C ILE A 183 7.35 -3.01 -4.25
N ARG A 184 8.14 -3.83 -4.95
CA ARG A 184 9.55 -4.03 -4.59
C ARG A 184 10.35 -2.74 -4.70
N LEU A 185 10.10 -1.94 -5.73
CA LEU A 185 10.71 -0.61 -5.88
C LEU A 185 10.36 0.28 -4.68
N LEU A 186 9.08 0.41 -4.33
CA LEU A 186 8.61 1.24 -3.22
C LEU A 186 9.08 0.75 -1.85
N VAL A 187 9.19 -0.57 -1.65
CA VAL A 187 9.69 -1.17 -0.40
C VAL A 187 11.19 -0.92 -0.24
N ASN A 188 11.97 -1.00 -1.33
CA ASN A 188 13.41 -0.76 -1.29
C ASN A 188 13.76 0.71 -0.95
N GLU A 189 12.85 1.65 -1.22
CA GLU A 189 13.02 3.06 -0.82
C GLU A 189 12.80 3.26 0.69
N LYS A 190 12.18 2.30 1.38
CA LYS A 190 11.90 2.41 2.81
C LYS A 190 13.08 1.92 3.64
N HIS A 191 13.36 2.63 4.73
CA HIS A 191 14.28 2.16 5.76
C HIS A 191 13.53 1.35 6.79
N PHE A 192 14.01 0.13 7.04
CA PHE A 192 13.51 -0.75 8.09
C PHE A 192 14.54 -0.71 9.22
N PRO A 193 14.35 0.13 10.25
CA PRO A 193 15.31 0.21 11.34
C PRO A 193 15.42 -1.16 12.01
N LEU A 194 16.65 -1.56 12.33
CA LEU A 194 16.88 -2.68 13.25
C LEU A 194 16.57 -2.22 14.67
N GLU A 195 16.29 -3.15 15.57
CA GLU A 195 15.89 -2.85 16.97
C GLU A 195 16.92 -1.94 17.68
N ASP A 196 18.22 -2.11 17.36
CA ASP A 196 19.32 -1.29 17.87
C ASP A 196 19.32 0.16 17.34
N ASP A 197 18.78 0.41 16.14
CA ASP A 197 18.67 1.75 15.55
C ASP A 197 17.54 2.57 16.19
N ILE A 198 16.50 1.90 16.70
CA ILE A 198 15.37 2.53 17.37
C ILE A 198 15.82 3.14 18.71
N GLU A 199 16.66 2.43 19.47
CA GLU A 199 17.19 2.94 20.74
C GLU A 199 18.06 4.19 20.54
N LEU A 200 18.90 4.21 19.50
CA LEU A 200 19.73 5.36 19.14
C LEU A 200 18.87 6.58 18.73
N GLN A 201 17.82 6.40 17.92
CA GLN A 201 16.93 7.49 17.54
C GLN A 201 16.15 8.06 18.72
N ILE A 202 15.68 7.22 19.64
CA ILE A 202 15.01 7.67 20.87
C ILE A 202 15.98 8.48 21.74
N TYR A 203 17.24 8.05 21.85
CA TYR A 203 18.27 8.78 22.59
C TYR A 203 18.55 10.17 21.98
N ASP A 204 18.65 10.27 20.65
CA ASP A 204 18.87 11.55 19.96
C ASP A 204 17.66 12.50 20.10
N ILE A 205 16.44 11.98 20.03
CA ILE A 205 15.22 12.79 20.24
C ILE A 205 15.14 13.28 21.69
N GLU A 206 15.46 12.44 22.67
CA GLU A 206 15.49 12.85 24.08
C GLU A 206 16.57 13.89 24.32
N SER A 207 17.80 13.70 23.81
CA SER A 207 18.90 14.64 23.98
C SER A 207 18.61 16.02 23.36
N GLN A 208 17.98 16.06 22.17
CA GLN A 208 17.53 17.31 21.56
C GLN A 208 16.45 18.00 22.39
N LYS A 209 15.49 17.24 22.94
CA LYS A 209 14.44 17.81 23.79
C LYS A 209 15.03 18.43 25.06
N TYR A 210 16.02 17.79 25.67
CA TYR A 210 16.71 18.35 26.85
C TYR A 210 17.54 19.59 26.50
N ALA A 211 18.19 19.63 25.33
CA ALA A 211 18.91 20.80 24.86
C ALA A 211 18.00 22.01 24.63
N VAL A 212 16.81 21.81 24.05
CA VAL A 212 15.82 22.88 23.83
C VAL A 212 15.30 23.43 25.16
N VAL A 213 15.02 22.56 26.14
CA VAL A 213 14.54 22.99 27.46
C VAL A 213 15.61 23.78 28.21
N ALA A 214 16.87 23.34 28.18
CA ALA A 214 17.98 24.08 28.80
C ALA A 214 18.16 25.48 28.20
N SER A 215 18.05 25.61 26.87
CA SER A 215 18.13 26.92 26.19
C SER A 215 16.97 27.87 26.50
N SER A 216 15.83 27.34 26.97
CA SER A 216 14.65 28.14 27.34
C SER A 216 14.65 28.62 28.79
N GLU A 217 15.49 28.05 29.66
CA GLU A 217 15.64 28.47 31.07
C GLU A 217 16.70 29.57 31.25
N GLU A 218 17.58 29.77 30.26
CA GLU A 218 18.61 30.82 30.26
C GLU A 218 18.12 32.17 29.71
N MET A 219 16.84 32.27 29.33
CA MET A 219 16.21 33.44 28.71
C MET A 219 15.12 34.03 29.61
#